data_AF-A0A0M5L232-F1
#
_entry.id   AF-A0A0M5L232-F1
#
_cell.length_a   1.000
_cell.length_b   1.000
_cell.length_c   1.000
_cell.angle_alpha   90.00
_cell.angle_beta   90.00
_cell.angle_gamma   90.00
#
_symmetry.space_group_name_H-M   'P 1'
#
loop_
_entity.id
_entity.type
_entity.pdbx_description
1 polymer ?
#
loop_
_entity_poly.entity_id
_entity_poly.type
_entity_poly.pdbx_seq_one_letter_code
_entity_poly.pdbx_strand_id
1 'polypeptide(L)'
;MERSEPARHRGQTAVAVVLRVLAAAALSVDAVVHARLAPGYQAAAPGGLGEGNLFVAEAVAAALVGLYVLIRGSRPAWVLALLVAGGGLAVLLLYRYIDLPAFGPFPAMYEPVWFFDKTLTAFAQAAVVILAAAALILHRRTRRA
;
A
#
# COMPACT_ATOMS: atom_id res chain seq x y z
N MET A 1 -42.72 -4.46 -18.65
CA MET A 1 -41.73 -4.82 -17.59
C MET A 1 -40.36 -4.72 -18.25
N GLU A 2 -39.82 -3.51 -18.28
CA GLU A 2 -38.81 -3.07 -19.24
C GLU A 2 -37.43 -2.97 -18.56
N ARG A 3 -36.41 -3.48 -19.25
CA ARG A 3 -35.06 -3.73 -18.74
C ARG A 3 -34.28 -2.42 -18.58
N SER A 4 -34.12 -1.96 -17.35
CA SER A 4 -33.26 -0.83 -16.97
C SER A 4 -31.79 -1.22 -16.71
N GLU A 5 -31.26 -2.23 -17.41
CA GLU A 5 -29.94 -2.82 -17.14
C GLU A 5 -28.68 -2.11 -17.72
N PRO A 6 -28.70 -1.35 -18.84
CA PRO A 6 -27.45 -0.93 -19.49
C PRO A 6 -26.67 0.16 -18.74
N ALA A 7 -27.34 1.05 -18.00
CA ALA A 7 -26.68 2.14 -17.26
C ALA A 7 -25.93 1.63 -16.02
N ARG A 8 -26.49 0.63 -15.33
CA ARG A 8 -25.93 0.06 -14.09
C ARG A 8 -24.60 -0.67 -14.34
N HIS A 9 -24.49 -1.38 -15.45
CA HIS A 9 -23.27 -2.11 -15.81
C HIS A 9 -22.11 -1.15 -16.16
N ARG A 10 -22.37 -0.09 -16.95
CA ARG A 10 -21.36 0.93 -17.29
C ARG A 10 -20.82 1.67 -16.05
N GLY A 11 -21.71 2.03 -15.11
CA GLY A 11 -21.31 2.68 -13.86
C GLY A 11 -20.41 1.80 -12.99
N GLN A 12 -20.70 0.50 -12.91
CA GLN A 12 -19.86 -0.45 -12.16
C GLN A 12 -18.48 -0.64 -12.80
N THR A 13 -18.40 -0.70 -14.13
CA THR A 13 -17.11 -0.76 -14.83
C THR A 13 -16.28 0.51 -14.62
N ALA A 14 -16.91 1.69 -14.70
CA ALA A 14 -16.22 2.96 -14.48
C ALA A 14 -15.66 3.08 -13.06
N VAL A 15 -16.47 2.76 -12.03
CA VAL A 15 -16.03 2.74 -10.63
C VAL A 15 -14.87 1.77 -10.43
N ALA A 16 -14.94 0.57 -11.03
CA ALA A 16 -13.87 -0.41 -10.92
C ALA A 16 -12.56 0.10 -11.55
N VAL A 17 -12.61 0.77 -12.69
CA VAL A 17 -11.43 1.38 -13.34
C VAL A 17 -10.85 2.50 -12.48
N VAL A 18 -11.68 3.41 -11.98
CA VAL A 18 -11.25 4.53 -11.14
C VAL A 18 -10.53 4.03 -9.88
N LEU A 19 -11.11 3.06 -9.17
CA LEU A 19 -10.48 2.48 -7.98
C LEU A 19 -9.09 1.92 -8.31
N ARG A 20 -8.95 1.19 -9.42
CA ARG A 20 -7.67 0.58 -9.83
C ARG A 20 -6.62 1.62 -10.16
N VAL A 21 -6.98 2.66 -10.90
CA VAL A 21 -6.06 3.74 -11.27
C VAL A 21 -5.60 4.51 -10.04
N LEU A 22 -6.52 4.88 -9.14
CA LEU A 22 -6.17 5.59 -7.91
C LEU A 22 -5.27 4.76 -7.00
N ALA A 23 -5.59 3.48 -6.81
CA ALA A 23 -4.78 2.59 -5.98
C ALA A 23 -3.39 2.36 -6.58
N ALA A 24 -3.30 2.15 -7.89
CA ALA A 24 -2.02 1.98 -8.57
C ALA A 24 -1.16 3.25 -8.52
N ALA A 25 -1.77 4.43 -8.67
CA ALA A 25 -1.07 5.70 -8.55
C ALA A 25 -0.52 5.90 -7.12
N ALA A 26 -1.32 5.65 -6.09
CA ALA A 26 -0.88 5.75 -4.70
C ALA A 26 0.24 4.74 -4.36
N LEU A 27 0.11 3.47 -4.79
CA LEU A 27 1.18 2.46 -4.64
C LEU A 27 2.46 2.83 -5.41
N SER A 28 2.34 3.53 -6.54
CA SER A 28 3.51 4.00 -7.29
C SER A 28 4.24 5.13 -6.55
N VAL A 29 3.50 6.06 -5.95
CA VAL A 29 4.08 7.11 -5.09
C VAL A 29 4.81 6.46 -3.92
N ASP A 30 4.16 5.54 -3.23
CA ASP A 30 4.72 4.80 -2.10
C ASP A 30 6.02 4.05 -2.48
N ALA A 31 6.00 3.34 -3.62
CA ALA A 31 7.17 2.62 -4.13
C ALA A 31 8.35 3.55 -4.44
N VAL A 32 8.08 4.70 -5.08
CA VAL A 32 9.13 5.67 -5.44
C VAL A 32 9.73 6.31 -4.19
N VAL A 33 8.90 6.69 -3.21
CA VAL A 33 9.37 7.25 -1.94
C VAL A 33 10.23 6.23 -1.21
N HIS A 34 9.77 4.98 -1.07
CA HIS A 34 10.53 3.95 -0.39
C HIS A 34 11.86 3.64 -1.09
N ALA A 35 11.87 3.54 -2.42
CA ALA A 35 13.10 3.32 -3.19
C ALA A 35 14.12 4.46 -3.02
N ARG A 36 13.66 5.71 -2.89
CA ARG A 36 14.52 6.87 -2.67
C ARG A 36 15.10 6.93 -1.26
N LEU A 37 14.32 6.55 -0.26
CA LEU A 37 14.75 6.57 1.14
C LEU A 37 15.68 5.40 1.48
N ALA A 38 15.53 4.25 0.81
CA ALA A 38 16.26 3.03 1.13
C ALA A 38 17.79 3.20 1.31
N PRO A 39 18.54 3.88 0.42
CA PRO A 39 19.99 4.00 0.56
C PRO A 39 20.39 4.83 1.78
N GLY A 40 19.63 5.87 2.12
CA GLY A 40 19.89 6.72 3.27
C GLY A 40 19.72 5.94 4.58
N TYR A 41 18.62 5.19 4.69
CA TYR A 41 18.36 4.33 5.84
C TYR A 41 19.36 3.16 5.96
N GLN A 42 19.77 2.58 4.84
CA GLN A 42 20.82 1.55 4.84
C GLN A 42 22.17 2.12 5.30
N ALA A 43 22.52 3.34 4.89
CA ALA A 43 23.78 3.98 5.29
C ALA A 43 23.79 4.38 6.77
N ALA A 44 22.64 4.78 7.32
CA ALA A 44 22.49 5.13 8.74
C ALA A 44 22.64 3.92 9.67
N ALA A 45 22.20 2.74 9.22
CA ALA A 45 22.32 1.48 9.96
C ALA A 45 22.82 0.35 9.04
N PRO A 46 24.13 0.31 8.72
CA PRO A 46 24.68 -0.60 7.72
C PRO A 46 24.75 -2.06 8.17
N GLY A 47 24.63 -2.33 9.47
CA GLY A 47 24.65 -3.68 10.04
C GLY A 47 23.25 -4.29 10.16
N GLY A 48 23.15 -5.59 9.88
CA GLY A 48 21.91 -6.35 10.07
C GLY A 48 20.86 -6.16 8.97
N LEU A 49 19.61 -6.52 9.30
CA LEU A 49 18.42 -6.31 8.47
C LEU A 49 17.74 -5.01 8.92
N GLY A 50 18.16 -3.90 8.31
CA GLY A 50 17.81 -2.52 8.65
C GLY A 50 16.52 -2.01 8.02
N GLU A 51 16.15 -0.76 8.34
CA GLU A 51 15.08 -0.06 7.63
C GLU A 51 15.36 0.01 6.12
N GLY A 52 16.62 0.16 5.70
CA GLY A 52 16.99 0.15 4.28
C GLY A 52 16.50 -1.10 3.54
N ASN A 53 16.61 -2.28 4.16
CA ASN A 53 16.10 -3.53 3.61
C ASN A 53 14.56 -3.53 3.52
N LEU A 54 13.89 -3.04 4.57
CA LEU A 54 12.43 -2.91 4.61
C LEU A 54 11.93 -1.95 3.54
N PHE A 55 12.62 -0.82 3.33
CA PHE A 55 12.31 0.16 2.29
C PHE A 55 12.39 -0.47 0.89
N VAL A 56 13.44 -1.23 0.57
CA VAL A 56 13.53 -1.93 -0.72
C VAL A 56 12.42 -2.98 -0.87
N ALA A 57 12.16 -3.76 0.18
CA ALA A 57 11.14 -4.81 0.15
C ALA A 57 9.74 -4.22 -0.11
N GLU A 58 9.38 -3.16 0.61
CA GLU A 58 8.11 -2.46 0.43
C GLU A 58 8.02 -1.83 -0.96
N ALA A 59 9.09 -1.19 -1.45
CA ALA A 59 9.09 -0.58 -2.78
C ALA A 59 8.81 -1.60 -3.89
N VAL A 60 9.45 -2.76 -3.85
CA VAL A 60 9.23 -3.84 -4.82
C VAL A 60 7.81 -4.40 -4.68
N ALA A 61 7.35 -4.65 -3.45
CA ALA A 61 6.02 -5.18 -3.20
C ALA A 61 4.93 -4.20 -3.70
N ALA A 62 5.04 -2.92 -3.36
CA ALA A 62 4.11 -1.88 -3.78
C ALA A 62 4.06 -1.72 -5.31
N ALA A 63 5.21 -1.75 -5.99
CA ALA A 63 5.26 -1.71 -7.45
C ALA A 63 4.54 -2.92 -8.09
N LEU A 64 4.89 -4.14 -7.68
CA LEU A 64 4.31 -5.37 -8.23
C LEU A 64 2.80 -5.46 -7.97
N VAL A 65 2.37 -5.13 -6.74
CA VAL A 65 0.96 -5.15 -6.36
C VAL A 65 0.18 -4.03 -7.04
N GLY A 66 0.77 -2.85 -7.22
CA GLY A 66 0.18 -1.74 -7.97
C GLY A 66 -0.11 -2.13 -9.42
N LEU A 67 0.86 -2.76 -10.09
CA LEU A 67 0.68 -3.36 -11.41
C LEU A 67 -0.40 -4.44 -11.42
N TYR A 68 -0.43 -5.32 -10.42
CA TYR A 68 -1.42 -6.39 -10.36
C TYR A 68 -2.85 -5.86 -10.18
N VAL A 69 -3.06 -4.85 -9.33
CA VAL A 69 -4.33 -4.14 -9.19
C VAL A 69 -4.70 -3.44 -10.49
N LEU A 70 -3.75 -2.74 -11.11
CA LEU A 70 -3.98 -2.00 -12.34
C LEU A 70 -4.37 -2.91 -13.51
N ILE A 71 -3.79 -4.12 -13.62
CA ILE A 71 -4.02 -5.04 -14.74
C ILE A 71 -5.21 -5.98 -14.49
N ARG A 72 -5.38 -6.50 -13.27
CA ARG A 72 -6.39 -7.54 -12.99
C ARG A 72 -7.59 -7.05 -12.19
N GLY A 73 -7.39 -6.13 -11.23
CA GLY A 73 -8.47 -5.64 -10.35
C GLY A 73 -9.25 -6.74 -9.62
N SER A 74 -8.65 -7.94 -9.47
CA SER A 74 -9.28 -9.13 -8.92
C SER A 74 -9.29 -9.11 -7.39
N ARG A 75 -10.10 -9.95 -6.74
CA ARG A 75 -10.12 -10.07 -5.28
C ARG A 75 -8.72 -10.32 -4.69
N PRO A 76 -7.87 -11.25 -5.21
CA PRO A 76 -6.51 -11.41 -4.71
C PRO A 76 -5.66 -10.14 -4.84
N ALA A 77 -5.79 -9.37 -5.93
CA ALA A 77 -5.05 -8.12 -6.11
C ALA A 77 -5.36 -7.11 -5.01
N TRP A 78 -6.64 -6.96 -4.67
CA TRP A 78 -7.06 -6.06 -3.59
C TRP A 78 -6.68 -6.55 -2.20
N VAL A 79 -6.63 -7.87 -1.97
CA VAL A 79 -6.10 -8.43 -0.71
C VAL A 79 -4.62 -8.10 -0.56
N LEU A 80 -3.83 -8.32 -1.62
CA LEU A 80 -2.40 -8.00 -1.59
C LEU A 80 -2.16 -6.49 -1.39
N ALA A 81 -2.94 -5.63 -2.05
CA ALA A 81 -2.85 -4.18 -1.87
C ALA A 81 -3.12 -3.76 -0.42
N LEU A 82 -4.11 -4.38 0.22
CA LEU A 82 -4.43 -4.15 1.62
C LEU A 82 -3.31 -4.63 2.55
N LEU A 83 -2.70 -5.78 2.26
CA LEU A 83 -1.62 -6.34 3.08
C LEU A 83 -0.32 -5.54 2.97
N VAL A 84 0.07 -5.12 1.77
CA VAL A 84 1.27 -4.30 1.55
C VAL A 84 1.07 -2.93 2.22
N ALA A 85 0.09 -2.15 1.77
CA ALA A 85 -0.12 -0.80 2.31
C ALA A 85 -0.49 -0.80 3.81
N GLY A 86 -1.29 -1.76 4.26
CA GLY A 86 -1.66 -1.88 5.66
C GLY A 86 -0.49 -2.34 6.54
N GLY A 87 0.32 -3.27 6.05
CA GLY A 87 1.51 -3.75 6.73
C GLY A 87 2.57 -2.66 6.86
N GLY A 88 2.91 -1.99 5.76
CA GLY A 88 3.86 -0.89 5.77
C GLY A 88 3.40 0.29 6.63
N LEU A 89 2.11 0.67 6.59
CA LEU A 89 1.56 1.70 7.47
C LEU A 89 1.65 1.29 8.95
N ALA A 90 1.34 0.03 9.27
CA ALA A 90 1.44 -0.47 10.64
C ALA A 90 2.89 -0.45 11.15
N VAL A 91 3.86 -0.87 10.33
CA VAL A 91 5.29 -0.81 10.66
C VAL A 91 5.75 0.64 10.83
N LEU A 92 5.35 1.54 9.94
CA LEU A 92 5.65 2.97 10.03
C LEU A 92 5.17 3.56 11.36
N LEU A 93 3.92 3.27 11.74
CA LEU A 93 3.34 3.76 13.00
C LEU A 93 4.02 3.11 14.21
N LEU A 94 4.34 1.82 14.14
CA LEU A 94 5.08 1.10 15.19
C LEU A 94 6.43 1.78 15.46
N TYR A 95 7.24 1.97 14.42
CA TYR A 95 8.56 2.59 14.51
C TYR A 95 8.49 4.08 14.86
N ARG A 96 7.36 4.73 14.55
CA ARG A 96 7.14 6.12 14.94
C ARG A 96 6.80 6.30 16.42
N TYR A 97 6.01 5.39 17.00
CA TYR A 97 5.39 5.61 18.31
C TYR A 97 5.92 4.70 19.41
N ILE A 98 6.60 3.61 19.07
CA ILE A 98 7.16 2.67 20.04
C ILE A 98 8.67 2.63 19.84
N ASP A 99 9.40 2.93 20.91
CA ASP A 99 10.85 2.80 20.96
C ASP A 99 11.23 1.31 21.03
N LEU A 100 11.41 0.69 19.86
CA LEU A 100 11.85 -0.69 19.75
C LEU A 100 13.38 -0.75 19.86
N PRO A 101 13.94 -1.36 20.92
CA PRO A 101 15.37 -1.60 20.98
C PRO A 101 15.78 -2.59 19.90
N ALA A 102 17.07 -2.63 19.58
CA ALA A 102 17.62 -3.64 18.67
C ALA A 102 17.31 -5.06 19.16
N PHE A 103 16.98 -5.96 18.23
CA PHE A 103 16.68 -7.35 18.54
C PHE A 103 17.15 -8.30 17.43
N GLY A 104 17.95 -9.30 17.79
CA GLY A 104 18.51 -10.24 16.82
C GLY A 104 19.26 -9.52 15.68
N PRO A 105 18.94 -9.80 14.40
CA PRO A 105 19.57 -9.11 13.27
C PRO A 105 19.00 -7.71 12.98
N PHE A 106 17.98 -7.27 13.72
CA PHE A 106 17.32 -5.98 13.49
C PHE A 106 17.91 -4.91 14.40
N PRO A 107 18.47 -3.81 13.84
CA PRO A 107 18.87 -2.65 14.64
C PRO A 107 17.67 -1.95 15.29
N ALA A 108 17.93 -0.97 16.15
CA ALA A 108 16.88 -0.11 16.67
C ALA A 108 16.29 0.71 15.51
N MET A 109 14.96 0.62 15.31
CA MET A 109 14.25 1.25 14.18
C MET A 109 13.37 2.41 14.63
N TYR A 110 13.51 2.87 15.87
CA TYR A 110 12.69 3.96 16.37
C TYR A 110 12.99 5.25 15.59
N GLU A 111 11.96 5.79 14.94
CA GLU A 111 12.08 7.03 14.17
C GLU A 111 10.96 8.02 14.57
N PRO A 112 11.20 8.89 15.56
CA PRO A 112 10.19 9.82 16.08
C PRO A 112 9.92 11.03 15.17
N VAL A 113 10.65 11.26 14.10
CA VAL A 113 10.44 12.48 13.30
C VAL A 113 9.38 12.24 12.23
N TRP A 114 8.49 13.22 12.03
CA TRP A 114 7.65 13.29 10.83
C TRP A 114 8.29 14.29 9.87
N PHE A 115 8.59 13.81 8.67
CA PHE A 115 9.11 14.61 7.56
C PHE A 115 8.27 14.34 6.32
N PHE A 116 8.45 15.17 5.29
CA PHE A 116 7.57 15.19 4.11
C PHE A 116 7.38 13.81 3.49
N ASP A 117 8.45 13.10 3.16
CA ASP A 117 8.38 11.79 2.50
C ASP A 117 7.64 10.75 3.37
N LYS A 118 7.92 10.71 4.68
CA LYS A 118 7.22 9.84 5.64
C LYS A 118 5.72 10.16 5.71
N THR A 119 5.36 11.44 5.75
CA THR A 119 3.96 11.87 5.74
C THR A 119 3.28 11.50 4.43
N LEU A 120 3.93 11.73 3.29
CA LEU A 120 3.42 11.39 1.97
C LEU A 120 3.17 9.88 1.83
N THR A 121 4.12 9.05 2.26
CA THR A 121 3.99 7.59 2.22
C THR A 121 2.84 7.11 3.13
N ALA A 122 2.71 7.68 4.34
CA ALA A 122 1.62 7.33 5.25
C ALA A 122 0.24 7.64 4.64
N PHE A 123 0.09 8.79 3.98
CA PHE A 123 -1.15 9.14 3.27
C PHE A 123 -1.39 8.23 2.06
N ALA A 124 -0.36 7.91 1.28
CA ALA A 124 -0.48 7.01 0.14
C ALA A 124 -0.93 5.61 0.59
N GLN A 125 -0.32 5.06 1.62
CA GLN A 125 -0.67 3.76 2.19
C GLN A 125 -2.09 3.76 2.78
N ALA A 126 -2.45 4.79 3.56
CA ALA A 126 -3.80 4.93 4.09
C ALA A 126 -4.86 5.02 2.98
N ALA A 127 -4.59 5.74 1.89
CA ALA A 127 -5.47 5.81 0.74
C ALA A 127 -5.66 4.43 0.08
N VAL A 128 -4.58 3.67 -0.11
CA VAL A 128 -4.65 2.32 -0.68
C VAL A 128 -5.44 1.38 0.23
N VAL A 129 -5.25 1.44 1.54
CA VAL A 129 -6.03 0.66 2.52
C VAL A 129 -7.52 0.92 2.35
N ILE A 130 -7.93 2.19 2.28
CA ILE A 130 -9.34 2.59 2.10
C ILE A 130 -9.88 2.09 0.75
N LEU A 131 -9.15 2.32 -0.35
CA LEU A 131 -9.55 1.92 -1.70
C LEU A 131 -9.68 0.40 -1.81
N ALA A 132 -8.71 -0.35 -1.27
CA ALA A 132 -8.71 -1.81 -1.28
C ALA A 132 -9.86 -2.39 -0.44
N ALA A 133 -10.10 -1.83 0.75
CA ALA A 133 -11.25 -2.21 1.57
C ALA A 133 -12.58 -1.97 0.83
N ALA A 134 -12.75 -0.81 0.22
CA ALA A 134 -13.93 -0.50 -0.58
C ALA A 134 -14.12 -1.48 -1.75
N ALA A 135 -13.06 -1.76 -2.51
CA ALA A 135 -13.10 -2.69 -3.63
C ALA A 135 -13.45 -4.13 -3.21
N LEU A 136 -12.95 -4.58 -2.06
CA LEU A 136 -13.27 -5.90 -1.49
C LEU A 136 -14.73 -5.99 -1.02
N ILE A 137 -15.27 -4.92 -0.44
CA ILE A 137 -16.69 -4.84 -0.05
C ILE A 137 -17.58 -4.90 -1.29
N LEU A 138 -17.23 -4.17 -2.34
CA LEU A 138 -17.97 -4.19 -3.62
C LEU A 138 -17.94 -5.58 -4.27
N HIS A 139 -16.79 -6.27 -4.27
CA HIS A 139 -16.67 -7.65 -4.75
C HIS A 139 -17.55 -8.66 -4.00
N ARG A 140 -17.78 -8.45 -2.69
CA ARG A 140 -18.66 -9.32 -1.90
C ARG A 140 -20.12 -9.13 -2.28
N ARG A 141 -20.53 -7.91 -2.62
CA ARG A 141 -21.91 -7.59 -3.02
C ARG A 141 -22.25 -8.19 -4.38
N THR A 142 -21.33 -8.14 -5.34
CA THR A 142 -21.54 -8.72 -6.68
C THR A 142 -21.58 -10.24 -6.72
N ARG A 143 -20.95 -10.94 -5.77
CA ARG A 143 -21.06 -12.42 -5.65
C ARG A 143 -22.31 -12.91 -4.92
N ARG A 144 -23.04 -12.03 -4.24
CA ARG A 144 -24.23 -12.37 -3.43
C ARG A 144 -25.54 -12.02 -4.12
N ALA A 145 -25.50 -11.21 -5.17
CA ALA A 145 -26.63 -10.87 -6.02
C ALA A 145 -26.69 -11.84 -7.20
#